data_AF-A0A2T0RT35-F1
#
_entry.id   AF-A0A2T0RT35-F1
#
_cell.length_a   1.000
_cell.length_b   1.000
_cell.length_c   1.000
_cell.angle_alpha   90.00
_cell.angle_beta   90.00
_cell.angle_gamma   90.00
#
_symmetry.space_group_name_H-M   'P 1'
#
loop_
_entity.id
_entity.type
_entity.pdbx_description
1 polymer ?
#
loop_
_entity_poly.entity_id
_entity_poly.type
_entity_poly.pdbx_seq_one_letter_code
_entity_poly.pdbx_strand_id
1 'polypeptide(L)' 'MADSKYEHGSMDISVQEKTFDGFIRMVTWGAVISILLLIFIGLVNG' A
#
# COMPACT_ATOMS: atom_id res chain seq x y z
N MET A 1 29.76 -26.11 7.67
CA MET A 1 28.70 -25.12 7.42
C MET A 1 27.69 -25.82 6.54
N ALA A 2 26.60 -26.33 7.12
CA ALA A 2 25.55 -26.94 6.32
C ALA A 2 24.82 -25.80 5.63
N ASP A 3 25.01 -25.67 4.32
CA ASP A 3 24.28 -24.73 3.49
C ASP A 3 22.79 -24.98 3.73
N SER A 4 22.15 -24.07 4.46
CA SER A 4 20.71 -24.07 4.66
C SER A 4 20.08 -24.19 3.28
N LYS A 5 19.49 -25.35 2.96
CA LYS A 5 18.81 -25.63 1.68
C LYS A 5 17.64 -24.67 1.49
N TYR A 6 17.95 -23.45 1.09
CA TYR A 6 17.00 -22.44 0.68
C TYR A 6 16.70 -22.68 -0.79
N GLU A 7 15.46 -23.06 -1.10
CA GLU A 7 14.98 -23.12 -2.47
C GLU A 7 14.50 -21.73 -2.88
N HIS A 8 15.19 -21.14 -3.86
CA HIS A 8 14.84 -19.82 -4.36
C HIS A 8 13.37 -19.79 -4.82
N GLY A 9 12.63 -18.78 -4.40
CA GLY A 9 11.21 -18.62 -4.75
C GLY A 9 10.23 -19.46 -3.92
N SER A 10 10.70 -20.36 -3.05
CA SER A 10 9.84 -21.16 -2.17
C SER A 10 9.59 -20.50 -0.80
N MET A 11 9.95 -19.22 -0.65
CA MET A 11 9.69 -18.46 0.56
C MET A 11 8.20 -18.10 0.64
N ASP A 12 7.59 -18.30 1.81
CA ASP A 12 6.25 -17.79 2.08
C ASP A 12 6.24 -16.25 2.04
N ILE A 13 5.38 -15.70 1.19
CA ILE A 13 5.23 -14.25 0.96
C ILE A 13 3.91 -13.68 1.50
N SER A 14 3.14 -14.45 2.27
CA SER A 14 1.82 -14.04 2.77
C SER A 14 1.81 -12.72 3.54
N VAL A 15 2.89 -12.41 4.27
CA VAL A 15 3.05 -11.15 5.00
C VAL A 15 3.25 -9.98 4.05
N GLN A 16 4.02 -10.17 2.98
CA GLN A 16 4.33 -9.17 1.97
C GLN A 16 3.09 -8.82 1.15
N GLU A 17 2.33 -9.84 0.73
CA GLU A 17 1.05 -9.66 0.03
C GLU A 17 0.06 -8.85 0.88
N LYS A 18 -0.15 -9.25 2.15
CA LYS A 18 -1.03 -8.53 3.08
C LYS A 18 -0.56 -7.09 3.33
N THR A 19 0.75 -6.87 3.39
CA THR A 19 1.32 -5.53 3.56
C THR A 19 1.06 -4.68 2.32
N PHE A 20 1.22 -5.25 1.12
CA PHE A 20 0.95 -4.57 -0.13
C PHE A 20 -0.53 -4.19 -0.26
N ASP A 21 -1.45 -5.10 0.07
CA ASP A 21 -2.89 -4.80 0.11
C ASP A 21 -3.21 -3.66 1.07
N GLY A 22 -2.59 -3.67 2.26
CA GLY A 22 -2.68 -2.59 3.23
C GLY A 22 -2.15 -1.26 2.70
N PHE A 23 -1.01 -1.29 2.00
CA PHE A 23 -0.41 -0.13 1.37
C PHE A 23 -1.31 0.46 0.28
N ILE A 24 -1.84 -0.38 -0.62
CA ILE A 24 -2.77 0.06 -1.67
C ILE A 24 -3.98 0.75 -1.05
N ARG A 25 -4.58 0.12 -0.02
CA ARG A 25 -5.71 0.74 0.68
C ARG A 25 -5.35 2.10 1.28
N MET A 26 -4.19 2.22 1.93
CA MET A 26 -3.71 3.47 2.51
C MET A 26 -3.59 4.58 1.44
N VAL A 27 -2.90 4.30 0.33
CA VAL A 27 -2.69 5.32 -0.71
C VAL A 27 -3.98 5.67 -1.44
N THR A 28 -4.91 4.72 -1.64
CA THR A 28 -6.24 5.02 -2.18
C THR A 28 -7.00 6.01 -1.31
N TRP A 29 -7.05 5.76 0.02
CA TRP A 29 -7.70 6.70 0.94
C TRP A 29 -7.01 8.06 0.97
N GLY A 30 -5.67 8.09 0.96
CA GLY A 30 -4.90 9.33 0.87
C GLY A 30 -5.21 10.15 -0.38
N ALA A 31 -5.31 9.49 -1.54
CA ALA A 31 -5.69 10.12 -2.81
C ALA A 31 -7.13 10.67 -2.78
N VAL A 32 -8.09 9.87 -2.29
CA VAL A 32 -9.49 10.30 -2.17
C VAL A 32 -9.63 11.52 -1.27
N ILE A 33 -9.00 11.50 -0.09
CA ILE A 33 -9.02 12.63 0.86
C ILE A 33 -8.39 13.87 0.22
N SER A 34 -7.28 13.71 -0.49
CA SER A 34 -6.60 14.82 -1.18
C SER A 34 -7.51 15.46 -2.22
N ILE A 35 -8.19 14.66 -3.04
CA ILE A 35 -9.13 15.15 -4.06
C ILE A 35 -10.33 15.86 -3.40
N LEU A 36 -10.94 15.24 -2.38
CA LEU A 36 -12.07 15.84 -1.66
C LEU A 36 -11.71 17.18 -1.03
N LEU A 37 -10.52 17.27 -0.44
CA LEU A 37 -10.00 18.51 0.13
C LEU A 37 -9.78 19.59 -0.93
N LEU A 38 -9.21 19.24 -2.09
CA LEU A 38 -9.04 20.18 -3.20
C LEU A 38 -10.39 20.69 -3.73
N ILE A 39 -11.38 19.82 -3.88
CA ILE A 39 -12.74 20.20 -4.27
C ILE A 39 -13.36 21.13 -3.21
N PHE A 40 -13.26 20.78 -1.94
CA PHE A 40 -13.79 21.60 -0.84
C PHE A 40 -13.17 23.00 -0.82
N ILE A 41 -11.84 23.10 -0.95
CA ILE A 41 -11.16 24.40 -1.03
C ILE A 41 -11.66 25.19 -2.25
N GLY A 42 -11.81 24.54 -3.41
CA GLY A 42 -12.35 25.16 -4.61
C GLY A 42 -13.79 25.67 -4.44
N LEU A 43 -14.62 25.00 -3.64
CA LEU A 43 -16.00 25.41 -3.36
C LEU A 43 -16.09 26.53 -2.31
N VAL A 44 -15.20 26.55 -1.32
CA VAL A 44 -15.24 27.54 -0.22
C VAL A 44 -14.47 28.82 -0.55
N ASN A 45 -13.42 28.73 -1.36
CA ASN A 45 -12.57 29.86 -1.75
C ASN A 45 -12.71 30.26 -3.22
N GLY A 46 -13.59 29.59 -3.98
CA GLY A 46 -13.97 29.96 -5.35
C GLY A 46 -15.03 31.05 -5.41
#